data_AF-U1ZJE4-F1
#
_entry.id   AF-U1ZJE4-F1
#
_cell.length_a   1.000
_cell.length_b   1.000
_cell.length_c   1.000
_cell.angle_alpha   90.00
_cell.angle_beta   90.00
_cell.angle_gamma   90.00
#
_symmetry.space_group_name_H-M   'P 1'
#
loop_
_entity.id
_entity.type
_entity.pdbx_description
1 polymer ?
#
loop_
_entity_poly.entity_id
_entity_poly.type
_entity_poly.pdbx_seq_one_letter_code
_entity_poly.pdbx_strand_id
1 'polypeptide(L)'
;MDSGVALSSIIKGGLDKKAKAFTYFNATSVQSTAIKDVMAASQRAFSSNIPHKIVDLKPLELGSHFHQMYSMSFRYGARFPSLARAYYEELPHDILSLVSTCSETGTCFYSSRPEKNISVDLLAEKFSNSEIKKNTIVLESFENYIEYASFKSSLLGPLDFYDVFYWEHRNAKWASLWYSESDLSHFTVVPFNQRSIIETMLSLPFEDRLNKYILQESLVNF
;
A
#
# COMPACT_ATOMS: atom_id res chain seq x y z
N MET A 1 -10.67 -5.32 -0.18
CA MET A 1 -11.35 -5.28 1.14
C MET A 1 -11.04 -3.96 1.81
N ASP A 2 -9.75 -3.67 1.96
CA ASP A 2 -9.22 -2.49 2.66
C ASP A 2 -9.69 -1.15 2.04
N SER A 3 -9.69 -1.02 0.71
CA SER A 3 -10.29 0.13 0.01
C SER A 3 -11.80 0.24 0.21
N GLY A 4 -12.48 -0.88 0.47
CA GLY A 4 -13.90 -0.92 0.81
C GLY A 4 -14.19 -0.34 2.20
N VAL A 5 -13.26 -0.45 3.14
CA VAL A 5 -13.39 0.16 4.48
C VAL A 5 -13.25 1.69 4.38
N ALA A 6 -12.31 2.18 3.56
CA ALA A 6 -12.19 3.61 3.28
C ALA A 6 -13.48 4.15 2.62
N LEU A 7 -14.01 3.44 1.62
CA LEU A 7 -15.29 3.76 0.99
C LEU A 7 -16.46 3.77 2.00
N SER A 8 -16.54 2.74 2.85
CA SER A 8 -17.55 2.64 3.91
C SER A 8 -17.50 3.83 4.86
N SER A 9 -16.29 4.29 5.20
CA SER A 9 -16.08 5.45 6.07
C SER A 9 -16.53 6.75 5.41
N ILE A 10 -16.27 6.93 4.11
CA ILE A 10 -16.77 8.06 3.32
C ILE A 10 -18.31 8.11 3.33
N ILE A 11 -18.96 6.96 3.13
CA ILE A 11 -20.43 6.87 3.12
C ILE A 11 -21.00 7.15 4.51
N LYS A 12 -20.47 6.51 5.56
CA LYS A 12 -20.89 6.76 6.96
C LYS A 12 -20.70 8.23 7.35
N GLY A 13 -19.68 8.89 6.80
CA GLY A 13 -19.43 10.32 6.99
C GLY A 13 -20.31 11.25 6.16
N GLY A 14 -21.19 10.74 5.29
CA GLY A 14 -22.04 11.55 4.41
C GLY A 14 -21.27 12.32 3.34
N LEU A 15 -20.11 11.80 2.91
CA LEU A 15 -19.21 12.43 1.93
C LEU A 15 -19.33 11.80 0.53
N ASP A 16 -20.25 10.85 0.33
CA ASP A 16 -20.50 10.13 -0.91
C ASP A 16 -20.69 11.06 -2.12
N LYS A 17 -21.50 12.12 -1.98
CA LYS A 17 -21.76 13.08 -3.06
C LYS A 17 -20.55 13.91 -3.49
N LYS A 18 -19.51 13.96 -2.65
CA LYS A 18 -18.25 14.66 -2.92
C LYS A 18 -17.12 13.70 -3.33
N ALA A 19 -17.35 12.40 -3.16
CA ALA A 19 -16.35 11.39 -3.42
C ALA A 19 -16.37 10.97 -4.90
N LYS A 20 -15.19 10.54 -5.36
CA LYS A 20 -15.00 9.84 -6.63
C LYS A 20 -14.10 8.66 -6.35
N ALA A 21 -14.35 7.55 -7.01
CA ALA A 21 -13.49 6.38 -6.97
C ALA A 21 -12.74 6.25 -8.31
N PHE A 22 -11.56 5.64 -8.28
CA PHE A 22 -10.91 5.20 -9.49
C PHE A 22 -10.24 3.84 -9.31
N THR A 23 -9.99 3.17 -10.42
CA THR A 23 -9.19 1.94 -10.46
C THR A 23 -8.35 1.97 -11.72
N TYR A 24 -7.09 1.59 -11.61
CA TYR A 24 -6.23 1.48 -12.77
C TYR A 24 -6.09 0.02 -13.21
N PHE A 25 -5.93 -0.20 -14.51
CA PHE A 25 -5.69 -1.52 -15.09
C PHE A 25 -4.80 -1.39 -16.31
N ASN A 26 -4.09 -2.45 -16.70
CA ASN A 26 -3.32 -2.45 -17.95
C ASN A 26 -4.12 -3.18 -19.03
N ALA A 27 -4.67 -2.44 -20.00
CA ALA A 27 -5.46 -3.02 -21.09
C ALA A 27 -4.64 -3.89 -22.06
N THR A 28 -3.31 -3.74 -22.10
CA THR A 28 -2.42 -4.49 -23.01
C THR A 28 -1.95 -5.83 -22.45
N SER A 29 -2.07 -6.04 -21.14
CA SER A 29 -1.67 -7.28 -20.46
C SER A 29 -2.75 -7.68 -19.45
N VAL A 30 -3.92 -8.03 -19.99
CA VAL A 30 -5.11 -8.29 -19.17
C VAL A 30 -5.00 -9.66 -18.50
N GLN A 31 -4.79 -9.64 -17.20
CA GLN A 31 -4.92 -10.82 -16.35
C GLN A 31 -6.39 -10.95 -15.90
N SER A 32 -6.90 -12.19 -15.82
CA SER A 32 -8.29 -12.46 -15.41
C SER A 32 -8.61 -11.93 -14.00
N THR A 33 -7.63 -11.90 -13.11
CA THR A 33 -7.71 -11.31 -11.77
C THR A 33 -7.92 -9.80 -11.83
N ALA A 34 -7.19 -9.09 -12.69
CA ALA A 34 -7.31 -7.65 -12.86
C ALA A 34 -8.71 -7.24 -13.35
N ILE A 35 -9.32 -8.02 -14.26
CA ILE A 35 -10.71 -7.79 -14.69
C ILE A 35 -11.67 -7.90 -13.50
N LYS A 36 -11.53 -8.97 -12.70
CA LYS A 36 -12.40 -9.18 -11.52
C LYS A 36 -12.28 -8.03 -10.53
N ASP A 37 -11.07 -7.51 -10.30
CA ASP A 37 -10.85 -6.38 -9.40
C ASP A 37 -11.50 -5.10 -9.91
N VAL A 38 -11.36 -4.79 -11.21
CA VAL A 38 -12.04 -3.64 -11.84
C VAL A 38 -13.55 -3.77 -11.72
N MET A 39 -14.12 -4.92 -12.08
CA MET A 39 -15.57 -5.15 -12.00
C MET A 39 -16.08 -5.06 -10.56
N ALA A 40 -15.37 -5.62 -9.60
CA ALA A 40 -15.74 -5.55 -8.18
C ALA A 40 -15.62 -4.12 -7.61
N ALA A 41 -14.69 -3.31 -8.12
CA ALA A 41 -14.58 -1.90 -7.77
C ALA A 41 -15.72 -1.08 -8.38
N SER A 42 -16.02 -1.28 -9.67
CA SER A 42 -17.13 -0.62 -10.36
C SER A 42 -18.47 -0.94 -9.70
N GLN A 43 -18.72 -2.21 -9.39
CA GLN A 43 -19.95 -2.62 -8.72
C GLN A 43 -20.12 -1.94 -7.36
N ARG A 44 -19.06 -1.90 -6.54
CA ARG A 44 -19.10 -1.24 -5.23
C ARG A 44 -19.36 0.25 -5.33
N ALA A 45 -18.69 0.93 -6.26
CA ALA A 45 -18.89 2.35 -6.48
C ALA A 45 -20.31 2.65 -6.96
N PHE A 46 -20.84 1.83 -7.89
CA PHE A 46 -22.22 1.93 -8.37
C PHE A 46 -23.24 1.73 -7.24
N SER A 47 -23.13 0.65 -6.46
CA SER A 47 -23.98 0.40 -5.29
C SER A 47 -23.95 1.55 -4.27
N SER A 48 -22.82 2.26 -4.18
CA SER A 48 -22.61 3.39 -3.28
C SER A 48 -23.00 4.75 -3.88
N ASN A 49 -23.52 4.78 -5.12
CA ASN A 49 -23.80 6.00 -5.87
C ASN A 49 -22.59 6.96 -5.97
N ILE A 50 -21.38 6.40 -6.07
CA ILE A 50 -20.12 7.15 -6.23
C ILE A 50 -19.61 7.00 -7.66
N PRO A 51 -19.31 8.10 -8.38
CA PRO A 51 -18.73 8.03 -9.71
C PRO A 51 -17.39 7.26 -9.69
N HIS A 52 -17.22 6.33 -10.64
CA HIS A 52 -16.02 5.51 -10.77
C HIS A 52 -15.34 5.75 -12.11
N LYS A 53 -14.05 6.09 -12.08
CA LYS A 53 -13.21 6.19 -13.28
C LYS A 53 -12.30 4.96 -13.39
N ILE A 54 -12.34 4.30 -14.54
CA ILE A 54 -11.35 3.28 -14.89
C ILE A 54 -10.22 3.97 -15.65
N VAL A 55 -8.98 3.79 -15.20
CA VAL A 55 -7.79 4.42 -15.74
C VAL A 55 -6.92 3.37 -16.43
N ASP A 56 -6.63 3.54 -17.71
CA ASP A 56 -5.75 2.61 -18.43
C ASP A 56 -4.27 2.98 -18.22
N LEU A 57 -3.47 1.98 -17.85
CA LEU A 57 -2.03 2.11 -17.70
C LEU A 57 -1.35 1.96 -19.06
N LYS A 58 -1.12 3.10 -19.70
CA LYS A 58 -0.36 3.18 -20.95
C LYS A 58 1.08 2.65 -20.73
N PRO A 59 1.66 1.94 -21.73
CA PRO A 59 3.06 1.56 -21.69
C PRO A 59 4.00 2.76 -21.48
N LEU A 60 5.15 2.51 -20.85
CA LEU A 60 6.14 3.55 -20.62
C LEU A 60 6.83 3.95 -21.92
N GLU A 61 6.75 5.23 -22.27
CA GLU A 61 7.42 5.81 -23.43
C GLU A 61 8.64 6.62 -22.98
N LEU A 62 9.83 6.02 -23.06
CA LEU A 62 11.08 6.62 -22.54
C LEU A 62 11.43 7.97 -23.20
N GLY A 63 11.03 8.19 -24.45
CA GLY A 63 11.26 9.45 -25.16
C GLY A 63 10.26 10.56 -24.84
N SER A 64 9.16 10.25 -24.13
CA SER A 64 8.10 11.21 -23.86
C SER A 64 8.56 12.36 -22.97
N HIS A 65 7.95 13.54 -23.15
CA HIS A 65 8.23 14.70 -22.30
C HIS A 65 7.93 14.41 -20.82
N PHE A 66 6.85 13.67 -20.54
CA PHE A 66 6.53 13.21 -19.19
C PHE A 66 7.69 12.39 -18.59
N HIS A 67 8.20 11.39 -19.32
CA HIS A 67 9.27 10.53 -18.79
C HIS A 67 10.57 11.30 -18.52
N GLN A 68 10.90 12.29 -19.35
CA GLN A 68 12.08 13.14 -19.13
C GLN A 68 11.94 13.93 -17.82
N MET A 69 10.81 14.62 -17.62
CA MET A 69 10.52 15.38 -16.39
C MET A 69 10.45 14.47 -15.16
N TYR A 70 9.82 13.32 -15.31
CA TYR A 70 9.73 12.30 -14.28
C TYR A 70 11.12 11.81 -13.83
N SER A 71 11.99 11.48 -14.78
CA SER A 71 13.34 10.97 -14.48
C SER A 71 14.22 12.02 -13.80
N MET A 72 14.01 13.30 -14.11
CA MET A 72 14.67 14.41 -13.41
C MET A 72 14.16 14.56 -11.97
N SER A 73 12.85 14.37 -11.76
CA SER A 73 12.20 14.53 -10.45
C SER A 73 12.52 13.38 -9.50
N PHE A 74 12.59 12.15 -10.03
CA PHE A 74 12.76 10.92 -9.26
C PHE A 74 14.13 10.25 -9.47
N ARG A 75 15.20 11.06 -9.47
CA ARG A 75 16.57 10.64 -9.83
C ARG A 75 17.08 9.41 -9.06
N TYR A 76 16.71 9.29 -7.78
CA TYR A 76 17.23 8.26 -6.87
C TYR A 76 16.24 7.15 -6.55
N GLY A 77 15.07 7.16 -7.17
CA GLY A 77 14.05 6.17 -6.88
C GLY A 77 12.70 6.57 -7.43
N ALA A 78 12.17 5.68 -8.27
CA ALA A 78 10.83 5.70 -8.80
C ALA A 78 10.28 4.28 -8.65
N ARG A 79 9.00 4.16 -8.32
CA ARG A 79 8.29 2.89 -8.23
C ARG A 79 7.69 2.51 -9.58
N PHE A 80 6.81 3.35 -10.14
CA PHE A 80 6.00 2.95 -11.30
C PHE A 80 5.66 4.13 -12.24
N PRO A 81 6.55 4.47 -13.18
CA PRO A 81 6.39 5.64 -14.06
C PRO A 81 5.08 5.67 -14.87
N SER A 82 4.60 4.52 -15.35
CA SER A 82 3.31 4.45 -16.07
C SER A 82 2.12 4.80 -15.18
N LEU A 83 2.14 4.41 -13.90
CA LEU A 83 1.08 4.76 -12.96
C LEU A 83 1.14 6.24 -12.57
N ALA A 84 2.34 6.77 -12.34
CA ALA A 84 2.55 8.19 -12.10
C ALA A 84 2.05 9.05 -13.28
N ARG A 85 2.32 8.62 -14.53
CA ARG A 85 1.78 9.24 -15.74
C ARG A 85 0.25 9.23 -15.74
N ALA A 86 -0.34 8.09 -15.43
CA ALA A 86 -1.78 7.94 -15.38
C ALA A 86 -2.41 8.88 -14.33
N TYR A 87 -1.80 9.03 -13.15
CA TYR A 87 -2.25 10.03 -12.17
C TYR A 87 -2.17 11.45 -12.71
N TYR A 88 -1.02 11.83 -13.27
CA TYR A 88 -0.80 13.17 -13.80
C TYR A 88 -1.75 13.54 -14.96
N GLU A 89 -1.98 12.62 -15.89
CA GLU A 89 -2.79 12.86 -17.09
C GLU A 89 -4.30 12.68 -16.85
N GLU A 90 -4.71 11.75 -15.98
CA GLU A 90 -6.10 11.28 -15.91
C GLU A 90 -6.84 11.68 -14.63
N LEU A 91 -6.14 12.12 -13.57
CA LEU A 91 -6.77 12.49 -12.30
C LEU A 91 -6.79 14.02 -12.11
N PRO A 92 -7.79 14.56 -11.39
CA PRO A 92 -7.80 15.97 -11.01
C PRO A 92 -6.60 16.35 -10.15
N HIS A 93 -6.13 17.60 -10.29
CA HIS A 93 -4.90 18.07 -9.61
C HIS A 93 -5.09 18.64 -8.19
N ASP A 94 -6.33 18.90 -7.80
CA ASP A 94 -6.69 19.56 -6.53
C ASP A 94 -7.68 18.69 -5.74
N ILE A 95 -7.23 17.47 -5.41
CA ILE A 95 -8.02 16.51 -4.63
C ILE A 95 -7.17 15.89 -3.53
N LEU A 96 -7.87 15.36 -2.52
CA LEU A 96 -7.33 14.44 -1.55
C LEU A 96 -7.66 13.01 -2.00
N SER A 97 -6.64 12.16 -2.09
CA SER A 97 -6.83 10.74 -2.37
C SER A 97 -6.68 9.93 -1.10
N LEU A 98 -7.71 9.18 -0.73
CA LEU A 98 -7.66 8.28 0.41
C LEU A 98 -7.20 6.90 -0.07
N VAL A 99 -6.10 6.41 0.49
CA VAL A 99 -5.57 5.08 0.20
C VAL A 99 -5.51 4.22 1.45
N SER A 100 -5.79 2.93 1.30
CA SER A 100 -5.90 1.99 2.44
C SER A 100 -4.60 1.26 2.79
N THR A 101 -3.45 1.73 2.29
CA THR A 101 -2.15 1.19 2.70
C THR A 101 -1.93 1.31 4.19
N CYS A 102 -1.07 0.45 4.74
CA CYS A 102 -0.83 0.27 6.18
C CYS A 102 -1.90 -0.54 6.90
N SER A 103 -3.07 -0.80 6.27
CA SER A 103 -4.04 -1.74 6.86
C SER A 103 -3.44 -3.12 7.06
N GLU A 104 -2.51 -3.52 6.19
CA GLU A 104 -1.87 -4.82 6.22
C GLU A 104 -0.93 -5.01 7.42
N THR A 105 -0.45 -3.92 8.04
CA THR A 105 0.27 -3.95 9.32
C THR A 105 -0.61 -4.58 10.39
N GLY A 106 -1.89 -4.21 10.43
CA GLY A 106 -2.86 -4.72 11.38
C GLY A 106 -3.50 -6.05 10.98
N THR A 107 -3.28 -6.54 9.76
CA THR A 107 -3.88 -7.79 9.24
C THR A 107 -2.86 -8.83 8.81
N CYS A 108 -1.76 -8.91 9.54
CA CYS A 108 -0.75 -9.95 9.36
C CYS A 108 -0.20 -10.06 7.94
N PHE A 109 0.32 -8.96 7.36
CA PHE A 109 0.95 -8.95 6.02
C PHE A 109 1.91 -10.15 5.83
N TYR A 110 2.74 -10.39 6.84
CA TYR A 110 3.48 -11.65 6.97
C TYR A 110 2.65 -12.64 7.77
N SER A 111 1.86 -13.45 7.07
CA SER A 111 1.02 -14.49 7.66
C SER A 111 1.84 -15.68 8.17
N SER A 112 2.90 -16.05 7.46
CA SER A 112 3.84 -17.09 7.89
C SER A 112 4.93 -16.52 8.80
N ARG A 113 4.88 -16.92 10.08
CA ARG A 113 5.76 -16.50 11.18
C ARG A 113 6.41 -17.69 11.91
N PRO A 114 7.21 -18.51 11.22
CA PRO A 114 7.79 -19.70 11.82
C PRO A 114 8.88 -19.37 12.86
N GLU A 115 9.61 -18.28 12.64
CA GLU A 115 10.74 -17.88 13.47
C GLU A 115 10.32 -16.83 14.50
N LYS A 116 10.88 -16.96 15.72
CA LYS A 116 10.63 -16.00 16.81
C LYS A 116 11.75 -14.98 16.97
N ASN A 117 12.90 -15.24 16.37
CA ASN A 117 14.11 -14.43 16.51
C ASN A 117 14.39 -13.67 15.23
N ILE A 118 14.82 -12.41 15.40
CA ILE A 118 15.23 -11.55 14.31
C ILE A 118 16.63 -11.98 13.86
N SER A 119 16.81 -12.15 12.54
CA SER A 119 18.10 -12.37 11.91
C SER A 119 18.19 -11.64 10.57
N VAL A 120 19.41 -11.39 10.12
CA VAL A 120 19.69 -10.75 8.81
C VAL A 120 19.03 -11.53 7.67
N ASP A 121 19.22 -12.86 7.64
CA ASP A 121 18.65 -13.73 6.62
C ASP A 121 17.13 -13.69 6.60
N LEU A 122 16.50 -13.67 7.78
CA LEU A 122 15.05 -13.61 7.90
C LEU A 122 14.50 -12.29 7.34
N LEU A 123 15.10 -11.15 7.72
CA LEU A 123 14.65 -9.85 7.21
C LEU A 123 14.88 -9.73 5.70
N ALA A 124 16.00 -10.26 5.20
CA ALA A 124 16.28 -10.31 3.77
C ALA A 124 15.27 -11.18 3.01
N GLU A 125 14.89 -12.33 3.55
CA GLU A 125 13.83 -13.19 3.00
C GLU A 125 12.48 -12.48 2.99
N LYS A 126 12.13 -11.79 4.08
CA LYS A 126 10.89 -11.01 4.15
C LYS A 126 10.92 -9.76 3.28
N PHE A 127 12.09 -9.28 2.86
CA PHE A 127 12.25 -8.13 1.97
C PHE A 127 11.99 -8.48 0.50
N SER A 128 12.52 -9.61 0.01
CA SER A 128 12.40 -10.00 -1.40
C SER A 128 12.29 -11.50 -1.59
N ASN A 129 11.45 -11.91 -2.55
CA ASN A 129 11.35 -13.30 -2.98
C ASN A 129 12.41 -13.70 -4.02
N SER A 130 13.15 -12.73 -4.56
CA SER A 130 14.20 -12.98 -5.57
C SER A 130 15.55 -13.31 -4.93
N GLU A 131 16.52 -13.70 -5.75
CA GLU A 131 17.90 -13.97 -5.32
C GLU A 131 18.62 -12.75 -4.72
N ILE A 132 18.08 -11.53 -4.89
CA ILE A 132 18.64 -10.32 -4.27
C ILE A 132 18.71 -10.41 -2.74
N LYS A 133 17.89 -11.26 -2.11
CA LYS A 133 17.95 -11.51 -0.66
C LYS A 133 19.28 -12.12 -0.20
N LYS A 134 20.04 -12.73 -1.11
CA LYS A 134 21.36 -13.31 -0.84
C LYS A 134 22.52 -12.36 -1.20
N ASN A 135 22.21 -11.18 -1.73
CA ASN A 135 23.23 -10.22 -2.12
C ASN A 135 23.90 -9.63 -0.86
N THR A 136 25.23 -9.60 -0.85
CA THR A 136 26.02 -9.15 0.31
C THR A 136 25.66 -7.74 0.76
N ILE A 137 25.43 -6.81 -0.17
CA ILE A 137 25.04 -5.42 0.15
C ILE A 137 23.67 -5.40 0.87
N VAL A 138 22.74 -6.27 0.48
CA VAL A 138 21.43 -6.38 1.13
C VAL A 138 21.58 -6.94 2.54
N LEU A 139 22.40 -7.98 2.72
CA LEU A 139 22.65 -8.58 4.04
C LEU A 139 23.33 -7.58 4.99
N GLU A 140 24.39 -6.91 4.54
CA GLU A 140 25.08 -5.84 5.28
C GLU A 140 24.13 -4.68 5.63
N SER A 141 23.22 -4.32 4.72
CA SER A 141 22.21 -3.29 5.00
C SER A 141 21.25 -3.70 6.11
N PHE A 142 20.87 -4.99 6.18
CA PHE A 142 20.01 -5.49 7.25
C PHE A 142 20.75 -5.67 8.58
N GLU A 143 22.02 -6.05 8.54
CA GLU A 143 22.88 -6.04 9.72
C GLU A 143 22.95 -4.64 10.33
N ASN A 144 23.27 -3.64 9.50
CA ASN A 144 23.27 -2.24 9.92
C ASN A 144 21.89 -1.78 10.41
N TYR A 145 20.79 -2.16 9.74
CA TYR A 145 19.45 -1.83 10.20
C TYR A 145 19.16 -2.39 11.61
N ILE A 146 19.49 -3.66 11.86
CA ILE A 146 19.27 -4.30 13.16
C ILE A 146 20.08 -3.60 14.26
N GLU A 147 21.33 -3.26 13.97
CA GLU A 147 22.20 -2.55 14.91
C GLU A 147 21.73 -1.11 15.16
N TYR A 148 21.63 -0.31 14.09
CA TYR A 148 21.31 1.10 14.13
C TYR A 148 19.93 1.38 14.74
N ALA A 149 18.90 0.64 14.31
CA ALA A 149 17.56 0.81 14.84
C ALA A 149 17.35 0.07 16.18
N SER A 150 18.36 -0.68 16.65
CA SER A 150 18.21 -1.60 17.79
C SER A 150 17.01 -2.53 17.62
N PHE A 151 16.79 -3.04 16.40
CA PHE A 151 15.62 -3.82 16.03
C PHE A 151 15.67 -5.22 16.67
N LYS A 152 15.27 -5.30 17.93
CA LYS A 152 15.37 -6.49 18.80
C LYS A 152 14.02 -6.78 19.42
N SER A 153 13.58 -8.04 19.39
CA SER A 153 12.27 -8.44 19.93
C SER A 153 12.07 -8.03 21.39
N SER A 154 13.14 -8.01 22.21
CA SER A 154 13.08 -7.58 23.62
C SER A 154 12.76 -6.10 23.81
N LEU A 155 12.91 -5.26 22.79
CA LEU A 155 12.65 -3.82 22.83
C LEU A 155 11.31 -3.43 22.19
N LEU A 156 10.62 -4.38 21.53
CA LEU A 156 9.34 -4.13 20.85
C LEU A 156 8.11 -4.27 21.76
N GLY A 157 8.31 -4.67 23.02
CA GLY A 157 7.22 -4.87 23.98
C GLY A 157 6.25 -5.95 23.49
N PRO A 158 4.93 -5.69 23.45
CA PRO A 158 3.93 -6.66 22.99
C PRO A 158 3.86 -6.79 21.45
N LEU A 159 4.57 -5.93 20.71
CA LEU A 159 4.49 -5.91 19.26
C LEU A 159 5.32 -7.04 18.65
N ASP A 160 4.75 -7.68 17.64
CA ASP A 160 5.45 -8.68 16.84
C ASP A 160 6.37 -7.99 15.82
N PHE A 161 7.64 -8.40 15.77
CA PHE A 161 8.63 -7.79 14.89
C PHE A 161 8.27 -7.91 13.40
N TYR A 162 7.49 -8.90 12.98
CA TYR A 162 7.03 -9.00 11.59
C TYR A 162 6.14 -7.82 11.21
N ASP A 163 5.25 -7.41 12.12
CA ASP A 163 4.33 -6.30 11.91
C ASP A 163 5.09 -4.97 11.90
N VAL A 164 6.02 -4.80 12.85
CA VAL A 164 6.87 -3.59 12.92
C VAL A 164 7.80 -3.50 11.72
N PHE A 165 8.42 -4.61 11.28
CA PHE A 165 9.28 -4.62 10.09
C PHE A 165 8.50 -4.27 8.82
N TYR A 166 7.28 -4.80 8.66
CA TYR A 166 6.43 -4.39 7.55
C TYR A 166 6.12 -2.89 7.60
N TRP A 167 5.72 -2.38 8.76
CA TRP A 167 5.33 -0.98 8.91
C TRP A 167 6.50 0.00 8.70
N GLU A 168 7.59 -0.19 9.44
CA GLU A 168 8.70 0.77 9.50
C GLU A 168 9.68 0.64 8.33
N HIS A 169 9.90 -0.57 7.80
CA HIS A 169 10.87 -0.78 6.72
C HIS A 169 10.19 -0.92 5.36
N ARG A 170 9.26 -1.87 5.21
CA ARG A 170 8.65 -2.16 3.89
C ARG A 170 7.74 -1.03 3.45
N ASN A 171 6.79 -0.64 4.29
CA ASN A 171 5.77 0.34 3.95
C ASN A 171 6.40 1.73 3.82
N ALA A 172 7.24 2.14 4.78
CA ALA A 172 7.95 3.41 4.72
C ALA A 172 8.75 3.61 3.42
N LYS A 173 9.41 2.57 2.90
CA LYS A 173 10.16 2.68 1.64
C LYS A 173 9.26 2.60 0.40
N TRP A 174 8.43 1.57 0.31
CA TRP A 174 7.64 1.32 -0.90
C TRP A 174 6.51 2.33 -1.08
N ALA A 175 5.80 2.66 0.00
CA ALA A 175 4.66 3.54 -0.06
C ALA A 175 5.09 5.01 -0.18
N SER A 176 6.19 5.44 0.45
CA SER A 176 6.69 6.82 0.27
C SER A 176 7.02 7.13 -1.19
N LEU A 177 7.66 6.21 -1.92
CA LEU A 177 7.91 6.39 -3.35
C LEU A 177 6.61 6.54 -4.14
N TRP A 178 5.59 5.75 -3.79
CA TRP A 178 4.28 5.89 -4.41
C TRP A 178 3.60 7.22 -4.07
N TYR A 179 3.68 7.69 -2.82
CA TYR A 179 3.09 8.96 -2.41
C TYR A 179 3.75 10.12 -3.14
N SER A 180 5.08 10.12 -3.26
CA SER A 180 5.81 11.11 -4.04
C SER A 180 5.40 11.11 -5.52
N GLU A 181 5.09 9.95 -6.10
CA GLU A 181 4.54 9.85 -7.45
C GLU A 181 3.10 10.38 -7.54
N SER A 182 2.27 10.14 -6.52
CA SER A 182 0.90 10.64 -6.47
C SER A 182 0.84 12.17 -6.34
N ASP A 183 1.81 12.76 -5.62
CA ASP A 183 1.93 14.22 -5.41
C ASP A 183 2.11 15.00 -6.72
N LEU A 184 2.42 14.32 -7.84
CA LEU A 184 2.36 14.92 -9.18
C LEU A 184 0.96 15.39 -9.57
N SER A 185 -0.08 14.88 -8.90
CA SER A 185 -1.48 15.21 -9.18
C SER A 185 -2.32 15.41 -7.93
N HIS A 186 -2.06 14.77 -6.79
CA HIS A 186 -2.95 14.90 -5.65
C HIS A 186 -2.24 14.58 -4.36
N PHE A 187 -2.77 15.11 -3.26
CA PHE A 187 -2.25 14.80 -1.95
C PHE A 187 -2.83 13.48 -1.44
N THR A 188 -1.96 12.54 -1.07
CA THR A 188 -2.37 11.23 -0.55
C THR A 188 -2.55 11.26 0.96
N VAL A 189 -3.72 10.84 1.42
CA VAL A 189 -4.06 10.63 2.81
C VAL A 189 -4.12 9.14 3.09
N VAL A 190 -3.47 8.70 4.18
CA VAL A 190 -3.32 7.28 4.55
C VAL A 190 -3.96 7.04 5.91
N PRO A 191 -5.29 6.82 6.00
CA PRO A 191 -5.99 6.74 7.28
C PRO A 191 -5.46 5.62 8.18
N PHE A 192 -5.14 4.46 7.63
CA PHE A 192 -4.61 3.34 8.41
C PHE A 192 -3.21 3.58 8.98
N ASN A 193 -2.50 4.65 8.59
CA ASN A 193 -1.21 5.00 9.18
C ASN A 193 -1.35 5.85 10.45
N GLN A 194 -2.56 5.93 11.04
CA GLN A 194 -2.79 6.54 12.33
C GLN A 194 -2.44 5.57 13.46
N ARG A 195 -1.67 6.05 14.44
CA ARG A 195 -1.23 5.26 15.59
C ARG A 195 -2.39 4.56 16.32
N SER A 196 -3.48 5.26 16.58
CA SER A 196 -4.66 4.71 17.27
C SER A 196 -5.30 3.56 16.48
N ILE A 197 -5.39 3.66 15.16
CA ILE A 197 -5.92 2.60 14.29
C ILE A 197 -4.97 1.40 14.30
N ILE A 198 -3.67 1.63 14.10
CA ILE A 198 -2.67 0.56 14.10
C ILE A 198 -2.64 -0.17 15.44
N GLU A 199 -2.55 0.54 16.56
CA GLU A 199 -2.53 -0.06 17.90
C GLU A 199 -3.82 -0.84 18.18
N THR A 200 -4.97 -0.33 17.76
CA THR A 200 -6.25 -1.05 17.88
C THR A 200 -6.22 -2.35 17.08
N MET A 201 -5.79 -2.31 15.81
CA MET A 201 -5.71 -3.51 14.99
C MET A 201 -4.70 -4.52 15.54
N LEU A 202 -3.54 -4.06 16.02
CA LEU A 202 -2.49 -4.91 16.60
C LEU A 202 -2.84 -5.49 17.97
N SER A 203 -3.80 -4.89 18.69
CA SER A 203 -4.30 -5.42 19.96
C SER A 203 -5.16 -6.68 19.81
N LEU A 204 -5.64 -6.97 18.59
CA LEU A 204 -6.49 -8.12 18.33
C LEU A 204 -5.69 -9.43 18.32
N PRO A 205 -6.32 -10.56 18.71
CA PRO A 205 -5.72 -11.89 18.56
C PRO A 205 -5.21 -12.14 17.14
N PHE A 206 -4.10 -12.88 17.02
CA PHE A 206 -3.47 -13.15 15.72
C PHE A 206 -4.45 -13.73 14.69
N GLU A 207 -5.33 -14.65 15.09
CA GLU A 207 -6.32 -15.26 14.20
C GLU A 207 -7.35 -14.24 13.70
N ASP A 208 -7.81 -13.32 14.54
CA ASP A 208 -8.76 -12.28 14.13
C ASP A 208 -8.12 -11.31 13.13
N ARG A 209 -6.84 -10.97 13.36
CA ARG A 209 -6.04 -10.15 12.44
C ARG A 209 -5.83 -10.85 11.11
N LEU A 210 -5.45 -12.13 11.13
CA LEU A 210 -5.23 -12.94 9.93
C LEU A 210 -6.50 -13.05 9.08
N ASN A 211 -7.66 -13.20 9.74
CA ASN A 211 -8.97 -13.24 9.08
C ASN A 211 -9.51 -11.84 8.73
N LYS A 212 -8.76 -10.77 8.99
CA LYS A 212 -9.17 -9.38 8.73
C LYS A 212 -10.49 -9.00 9.42
N TYR A 213 -10.79 -9.60 10.58
CA TYR A 213 -12.09 -9.47 11.27
C TYR A 213 -12.57 -8.02 11.38
N ILE A 214 -11.73 -7.13 11.92
CA ILE A 214 -12.09 -5.73 12.13
C ILE A 214 -12.36 -4.97 10.82
N LEU A 215 -11.70 -5.35 9.72
CA LEU A 215 -11.97 -4.75 8.42
C LEU A 215 -13.33 -5.21 7.90
N GLN A 216 -13.66 -6.49 8.08
CA GLN A 216 -14.97 -7.04 7.68
C GLN A 216 -16.11 -6.36 8.44
N GLU A 217 -16.00 -6.22 9.77
CA GLU A 217 -16.98 -5.52 10.62
C GLU A 217 -17.13 -4.04 10.27
N SER A 218 -16.09 -3.43 9.72
CA SER A 218 -16.10 -2.00 9.34
C SER A 218 -16.81 -1.74 8.01
N LEU A 219 -17.00 -2.76 7.18
CA LEU A 219 -17.66 -2.63 5.88
C LEU A 219 -19.15 -2.33 6.06
N VAL A 220 -19.68 -1.46 5.20
CA VAL A 220 -21.13 -1.36 4.98
C VAL A 220 -21.52 -2.41 3.94
N ASN A 221 -22.69 -3.01 4.07
CA ASN A 221 -23.24 -3.87 3.03
C ASN A 221 -23.61 -3.01 1.81
N PHE A 222 -23.08 -3.38 0.64
CA PHE A 222 -23.26 -2.70 -0.65
C PHE A 222 -24.19 -3.51 -1.57
#